data_AF-A0A8J6JS01-F1
#
_entry.id   AF-A0A8J6JS01-F1
#
_cell.length_a   1.000
_cell.length_b   1.000
_cell.length_c   1.000
_cell.angle_alpha   90.00
_cell.angle_beta   90.00
_cell.angle_gamma   90.00
#
_symmetry.space_group_name_H-M   'P 1'
#
loop_
_entity.id
_entity.type
_entity.pdbx_description
1 polymer ?
#
loop_
_entity_poly.entity_id
_entity_poly.type
_entity_poly.pdbx_seq_one_letter_code
_entity_poly.pdbx_strand_id
1 'polypeptide(L)' 'MIADTAHAVRDAAGRRWPAPDGIAFLRIGREALADAALARLDAGDRTGALVLLLAD' A
#
# COMPACT_ATOMS: atom_id res chain seq x y z
N MET A 1 -17.91 1.35 9.34
CA MET A 1 -16.49 0.99 9.54
C MET A 1 -15.93 0.58 8.20
N ILE A 2 -15.01 1.36 7.63
CA ILE A 2 -14.33 0.98 6.39
C ILE A 2 -13.29 -0.05 6.82
N ALA A 3 -13.59 -1.33 6.64
CA ALA A 3 -12.64 -2.41 6.90
C ALA A 3 -11.40 -2.15 6.06
N ASP A 4 -10.21 -2.40 6.63
CA ASP A 4 -8.98 -2.47 5.84
C ASP A 4 -9.26 -3.39 4.64
N THR A 5 -9.37 -2.82 3.45
CA THR A 5 -9.35 -3.58 2.20
C THR A 5 -8.09 -4.44 2.29
N ALA A 6 -8.15 -5.73 1.98
CA ALA A 6 -7.14 -6.78 2.26
C ALA A 6 -5.68 -6.49 1.83
N HIS A 7 -5.40 -5.31 1.30
CA HIS A 7 -4.15 -4.83 0.74
C HIS A 7 -3.68 -3.47 1.30
N ALA A 8 -4.28 -2.96 2.40
CA ALA A 8 -3.80 -1.74 3.05
C ALA A 8 -3.88 -1.86 4.59
N VAL A 9 -2.95 -1.19 5.28
CA VAL A 9 -2.97 -1.04 6.75
C VAL A 9 -2.84 0.43 7.12
N ARG A 10 -3.27 0.79 8.33
CA ARG A 10 -3.09 2.15 8.87
C ARG A 10 -1.98 2.19 9.90
N ASP A 11 -1.13 3.22 9.85
CA ASP A 11 -0.17 3.49 10.92
C ASP A 11 -0.83 4.21 12.12
N ALA A 12 -0.05 4.44 13.18
CA ALA A 12 -0.51 5.14 14.39
C ALA A 12 -0.94 6.59 14.14
N ALA A 13 -0.52 7.20 13.02
CA ALA A 13 -0.94 8.54 12.59
C ALA A 13 -2.17 8.50 11.65
N GLY A 14 -2.70 7.31 11.36
CA GLY A 14 -3.86 7.11 10.51
C GLY A 14 -3.57 7.06 9.01
N ARG A 15 -2.29 7.13 8.58
CA ARG A 15 -1.89 7.05 7.17
C ARG A 15 -2.05 5.63 6.65
N ARG A 16 -2.48 5.48 5.39
CA ARG A 16 -2.59 4.18 4.71
C ARG A 16 -1.24 3.78 4.16
N TRP A 17 -0.92 2.50 4.29
CA TRP A 17 0.26 1.87 3.74
C TRP A 17 -0.15 0.63 2.95
N PRO A 18 0.46 0.38 1.78
CA PRO A 18 0.16 -0.81 1.01
C PRO A 18 0.62 -2.05 1.78
N ALA A 19 -0.26 -3.05 1.87
CA ALA A 19 -0.03 -4.32 2.53
C ALA A 19 -0.46 -5.49 1.62
N PRO A 20 0.11 -5.62 0.41
CA PRO A 20 -0.19 -6.76 -0.45
C PRO A 20 0.12 -8.06 0.30
N ASP A 21 -0.82 -9.00 0.26
CA ASP A 21 -0.73 -10.30 0.94
C ASP A 21 -0.54 -10.24 2.46
N GLY A 22 -0.95 -9.13 3.08
CA GLY A 22 -0.82 -8.93 4.52
C GLY A 22 0.58 -8.51 4.99
N ILE A 23 1.53 -8.26 4.07
CA ILE A 23 2.86 -7.74 4.40
C ILE A 23 2.89 -6.23 4.20
N ALA A 24 2.94 -5.48 5.30
CA ALA A 24 2.95 -4.02 5.25
C ALA A 24 4.26 -3.47 4.70
N PHE A 25 4.17 -2.60 3.69
CA PHE A 25 5.29 -1.82 3.19
C PHE A 25 5.40 -0.51 3.99
N LEU A 26 6.29 -0.48 4.97
CA LEU A 26 6.51 0.66 5.89
C LEU A 26 7.90 1.26 5.68
N ARG A 27 8.13 1.92 4.53
CA ARG A 27 9.35 2.69 4.28
C ARG A 27 9.12 4.18 4.54
N ILE A 28 9.82 4.73 5.53
CA ILE A 28 9.87 6.16 5.81
C ILE A 28 10.54 6.89 4.63
N GLY A 29 9.97 8.01 4.17
CA GLY A 29 10.51 8.77 3.03
C GLY A 29 10.13 8.17 1.66
N ARG A 30 9.17 7.26 1.63
CA ARG A 30 8.62 6.62 0.43
C ARG A 30 7.09 6.78 0.33
N GLU A 31 6.57 7.86 0.88
CA GLU A 31 5.13 8.15 0.95
C GLU A 31 4.52 8.23 -0.46
N ALA A 32 5.19 8.90 -1.41
CA ALA A 32 4.72 9.00 -2.79
C ALA A 32 4.65 7.63 -3.50
N LEU A 33 5.60 6.73 -3.20
CA LEU A 33 5.59 5.36 -3.71
C LEU A 33 4.44 4.56 -3.09
N ALA A 34 4.24 4.70 -1.78
CA ALA A 34 3.14 4.08 -1.06
C ALA A 34 1.78 4.51 -1.61
N ASP A 35 1.58 5.80 -1.88
CA ASP A 35 0.37 6.33 -2.49
C ASP A 35 0.13 5.79 -3.90
N ALA A 36 1.18 5.70 -4.74
CA ALA A 36 1.07 5.15 -6.09
C ALA A 36 0.74 3.65 -6.09
N ALA A 37 1.30 2.88 -5.15
CA ALA A 37 0.98 1.48 -4.98
C ALA A 37 -0.45 1.29 -4.44
N LEU A 38 -0.87 2.11 -3.48
CA LEU A 38 -2.25 2.11 -2.96
C LEU A 38 -3.27 2.41 -4.05
N ALA A 39 -3.02 3.39 -4.91
CA ALA A 39 -3.92 3.70 -6.03
C ALA A 39 -4.12 2.50 -6.97
N ARG A 40 -3.07 1.71 -7.20
CA ARG A 40 -3.15 0.47 -8.00
C ARG A 40 -3.90 -0.64 -7.27
N LEU A 41 -3.64 -0.83 -5.98
CA LEU A 41 -4.36 -1.80 -5.15
C LEU A 41 -5.85 -1.47 -5.05
N ASP A 42 -6.18 -0.18 -4.87
CA ASP A 42 -7.56 0.31 -4.84
C ASP A 42 -8.26 0.12 -6.20
N ALA A 43 -7.50 0.11 -7.30
CA ALA A 43 -7.99 -0.23 -8.65
C ALA A 43 -8.03 -1.74 -8.94
N GLY A 44 -7.61 -2.60 -8.02
CA GLY A 44 -7.50 -4.05 -8.20
C GLY A 44 -6.27 -4.53 -8.97
N ASP A 45 -5.37 -3.62 -9.36
CA ASP A 45 -4.11 -3.92 -10.04
C ASP A 45 -3.02 -4.33 -9.02
N ARG A 46 -3.16 -5.54 -8.48
CA ARG A 46 -2.19 -6.10 -7.52
C ARG A 46 -0.80 -6.27 -8.13
N THR A 47 -0.71 -6.73 -9.37
CA THR A 47 0.56 -6.94 -10.05
C THR A 47 1.30 -5.63 -10.26
N GLY A 48 0.63 -4.59 -10.77
CA GLY A 48 1.26 -3.29 -10.97
C GLY A 48 1.68 -2.64 -9.64
N ALA A 49 0.93 -2.84 -8.56
CA ALA A 49 1.34 -2.39 -7.23
C ALA A 49 2.63 -3.08 -6.77
N LEU A 50 2.75 -4.40 -6.96
CA LEU A 50 3.96 -5.15 -6.61
C LEU A 50 5.18 -4.71 -7.43
N VAL A 51 4.99 -4.45 -8.73
CA VAL A 51 6.08 -3.93 -9.58
C VAL A 51 6.63 -2.60 -9.06
N LEU A 52 5.75 -1.68 -8.61
CA LEU A 52 6.20 -0.43 -8.00
C LEU A 52 6.99 -0.66 -6.71
N LEU A 53 6.46 -1.49 -5.81
CA LEU A 53 7.07 -1.74 -4.50
C LEU A 53 8.42 -2.48 -4.58
N LEU A 54 8.60 -3.33 -5.60
CA LEU A 54 9.83 -4.11 -5.81
C LEU A 54 10.89 -3.35 -6.63
N ALA A 55 10.52 -2.27 -7.32
CA ALA A 55 11.44 -1.46 -8.11
C ALA A 55 12.23 -0.43 -7.27
N ASP A 56 11.91 -0.27 -5.99
CA ASP A 56 12.59 0.58 -4.99
C ASP A 56 13.44 -0.21 -4.00
#